data_AF-A0AAU3ZHH2-F1
#
_entry.id   AF-A0AAU3ZHH2-F1
#
_cell.length_a   1.000
_cell.length_b   1.000
_cell.length_c   1.000
_cell.angle_alpha   90.00
_cell.angle_beta   90.00
_cell.angle_gamma   90.00
#
_symmetry.space_group_name_H-M   'P 1'
#
loop_
_entity.id
_entity.type
_entity.pdbx_description
1 polymer ?
#
loop_
_entity_poly.entity_id
_entity_poly.type
_entity_poly.pdbx_seq_one_letter_code
_entity_poly.pdbx_strand_id
1 'polypeptide(L)'
;MIVAASPKGDLDLLTGPLALLPHGAGFNKSLAGEGSADSASGLDPAWLLRDGRPLADLHGLAHPGQVARLAACCPAAAARATVVGDPVLDRMLASLPCRDAYRAALGTGGRRLIALTSTWGPESLLERRPDLPAELAAHLDCDTYQLALIVHPNEHSRTGAYDLRQALSPALASGLLLPRPYEEWASVLVAADGVITDHGSTALYAAALGIPMAAACDGGSELIPGTPMAELLSRVGVLDTAADLEPALAAHSPQAVRALAAPAFAEQGRALDRLRTELYALLAIAPPTAGISARPLPAPAPAPGAPTAFAVQTDVHGTEIRIERRPAPTELPAHHLAAEPERAAVPLSQSAALLFRRRTRPDRAAPHSVTWTAGGWTARTLADHPGRRTAAVELSDSRWLLRRAQTPLLTVRIEGSADGGTVVRTDPAAVLSGVHAWLTEHPYPGTPVTLHCEVAGRTYRTQLAPAGDDEAAFEL
;
A
#
# COMPACT_ATOMS: atom_id res chain seq x y z
N MET A 1 4.90 6.90 36.36
CA MET A 1 4.19 7.65 35.31
C MET A 1 3.31 6.69 34.54
N ILE A 2 2.08 7.07 34.25
CA ILE A 2 1.17 6.34 33.38
C ILE A 2 1.01 7.17 32.10
N VAL A 3 1.14 6.53 30.94
CA VAL A 3 0.88 7.15 29.65
C VAL A 3 -0.24 6.35 28.99
N ALA A 4 -1.35 7.02 28.69
CA ALA A 4 -2.50 6.41 28.05
C ALA A 4 -2.80 7.09 26.72
N ALA A 5 -3.22 6.31 25.73
CA ALA A 5 -3.66 6.82 24.43
C ALA A 5 -5.20 6.87 24.31
N SER A 6 -5.92 6.48 25.35
CA SER A 6 -7.38 6.46 25.42
C SER A 6 -7.83 6.77 26.84
N PRO A 7 -8.86 7.60 27.04
CA PRO A 7 -9.43 7.83 28.37
C PRO A 7 -10.39 6.72 28.82
N LYS A 8 -10.62 5.71 27.98
CA LYS A 8 -11.51 4.58 28.27
C LYS A 8 -10.80 3.52 29.11
N GLY A 9 -11.59 2.76 29.88
CA GLY A 9 -11.11 1.72 30.80
C GLY A 9 -10.89 2.25 32.22
N ASP A 10 -10.36 1.37 33.08
CA ASP A 10 -10.23 1.60 34.52
C ASP A 10 -8.91 2.29 34.88
N LEU A 11 -8.61 3.41 34.21
CA LEU A 11 -7.36 4.16 34.40
C LEU A 11 -7.21 4.75 35.81
N ASP A 12 -8.31 4.94 36.51
CA ASP A 12 -8.39 5.41 37.90
C ASP A 12 -7.88 4.39 38.91
N LEU A 13 -7.81 3.10 38.55
CA LEU A 13 -7.21 2.05 39.38
C LEU A 13 -5.67 2.12 39.40
N LEU A 14 -5.07 2.92 38.53
CA LEU A 14 -3.62 3.03 38.40
C LEU A 14 -3.07 4.15 39.28
N THR A 15 -2.00 3.85 40.02
CA THR A 15 -1.37 4.82 40.93
C THR A 15 -0.20 5.55 40.26
N GLY A 16 -0.33 6.87 40.12
CA GLY A 16 0.76 7.77 39.73
C GLY A 16 0.30 8.86 38.77
N PRO A 17 1.21 9.78 38.36
CA PRO A 17 0.84 10.83 37.43
C PRO A 17 0.41 10.26 36.07
N LEU A 18 -0.74 10.71 35.56
CA LEU A 18 -1.34 10.22 34.32
C LEU A 18 -1.24 11.28 33.21
N ALA A 19 -0.55 10.94 32.12
CA ALA A 19 -0.55 11.69 30.88
C ALA A 19 -1.45 10.99 29.84
N LEU A 20 -2.46 11.71 29.35
CA LEU A 20 -3.36 11.28 28.28
C LEU A 20 -2.94 11.93 26.97
N LEU A 21 -2.69 11.11 25.95
CA LEU A 21 -2.35 11.53 24.59
C LEU A 21 -3.42 11.01 23.60
N PRO A 22 -3.64 11.66 22.45
CA PRO A 22 -4.55 11.15 21.43
C PRO A 22 -4.00 9.88 20.79
N HIS A 23 -4.88 8.92 20.49
CA HIS A 23 -4.57 7.74 19.64
C HIS A 23 -4.84 7.98 18.15
N GLY A 24 -5.37 9.15 17.78
CA GLY A 24 -5.68 9.50 16.40
C GLY A 24 -5.78 11.02 16.23
N ALA A 25 -5.47 11.51 15.03
CA ALA A 25 -5.46 12.93 14.74
C ALA A 25 -6.88 13.51 14.66
N GLY A 26 -7.07 14.73 15.18
CA GLY A 26 -8.23 15.58 14.88
C GLY A 26 -9.51 15.37 15.69
N PHE A 27 -9.67 14.25 16.42
CA PHE A 27 -10.88 13.95 17.21
C PHE A 27 -12.16 14.03 16.37
N ASN A 28 -12.21 13.22 15.31
CA ASN A 28 -13.20 13.35 14.24
C ASN A 28 -14.42 12.44 14.38
N LYS A 29 -14.37 11.46 15.29
CA LYS A 29 -15.30 10.35 15.31
C LYS A 29 -16.01 10.21 16.65
N SER A 30 -17.32 9.95 16.60
CA SER A 30 -18.14 9.44 17.70
C SER A 30 -18.75 8.10 17.33
N LEU A 31 -19.10 7.29 18.33
CA LEU A 31 -19.75 5.99 18.14
C LEU A 31 -21.08 5.97 18.90
N ALA A 32 -22.13 5.50 18.24
CA ALA A 32 -23.44 5.37 18.87
C ALA A 32 -23.37 4.43 20.08
N GLY A 33 -23.95 4.86 21.20
CA GLY A 33 -23.94 4.11 22.46
C GLY A 33 -22.65 4.23 23.28
N GLU A 34 -21.66 5.02 22.84
CA GLU A 34 -20.45 5.31 23.60
C GLU A 34 -20.31 6.79 23.94
N GLY A 35 -20.35 7.12 25.24
CA GLY A 35 -20.18 8.51 25.69
C GLY A 35 -21.30 9.44 25.25
N SER A 36 -20.96 10.72 25.11
CA SER A 36 -21.85 11.77 24.62
C SER A 36 -21.96 11.72 23.09
N ALA A 37 -23.17 11.93 22.57
CA ALA A 37 -23.37 12.13 21.14
C ALA A 37 -22.52 13.29 20.61
N ASP A 38 -22.03 13.18 19.38
CA ASP A 38 -21.21 14.17 18.69
C ASP A 38 -19.89 14.57 19.40
N SER A 39 -19.43 13.73 20.33
CA SER A 39 -18.18 13.96 21.05
C SER A 39 -17.20 12.80 20.85
N ALA A 40 -15.98 13.13 20.45
CA ALA A 40 -14.89 12.17 20.45
C ALA A 40 -14.49 11.86 21.89
N SER A 41 -14.15 10.60 22.20
CA SER A 41 -13.86 10.17 23.57
C SER A 41 -12.76 10.98 24.26
N GLY A 42 -11.73 11.38 23.52
CA GLY A 42 -10.65 12.23 24.03
C GLY A 42 -11.01 13.71 24.20
N LEU A 43 -12.24 14.13 23.93
CA LEU A 43 -12.76 15.48 24.23
C LEU A 43 -14.08 15.44 25.04
N ASP A 44 -14.55 14.25 25.42
CA ASP A 44 -15.85 14.05 26.02
C ASP A 44 -15.76 14.07 27.56
N PRO A 45 -16.48 14.98 28.26
CA PRO A 45 -16.54 15.00 29.72
C PRO A 45 -16.87 13.64 30.35
N ALA A 46 -17.70 12.81 29.70
CA ALA A 46 -18.08 11.49 30.22
C ALA A 46 -16.89 10.53 30.40
N TRP A 47 -15.85 10.70 29.59
CA TRP A 47 -14.63 9.92 29.65
C TRP A 47 -13.49 10.63 30.38
N LEU A 48 -13.48 11.97 30.36
CA LEU A 48 -12.39 12.78 30.90
C LEU A 48 -12.57 13.17 32.37
N LEU A 49 -13.77 12.99 32.93
CA LEU A 49 -14.05 13.27 34.34
C LEU A 49 -14.40 11.99 35.12
N ARG A 50 -13.94 11.96 36.37
CA ARG A 50 -14.32 10.97 37.39
C ARG A 50 -14.71 11.72 38.65
N ASP A 51 -15.94 11.52 39.12
CA ASP A 51 -16.53 12.28 40.23
C ASP A 51 -16.36 13.80 40.09
N GLY A 52 -16.51 14.31 38.86
CA GLY A 52 -16.37 15.72 38.52
C GLY A 52 -14.93 16.25 38.47
N ARG A 53 -13.91 15.39 38.68
CA ARG A 53 -12.49 15.74 38.63
C ARG A 53 -11.84 15.26 37.34
N PRO A 54 -10.87 16.00 36.77
CA PRO A 54 -10.11 15.54 35.61
C PRO A 54 -9.42 14.20 35.86
N LEU A 55 -9.56 13.27 34.92
CA LEU A 55 -8.94 11.95 34.96
C LEU A 55 -7.42 12.04 34.88
N ALA A 56 -6.89 12.83 33.94
CA ALA A 56 -5.47 12.92 33.65
C ALA A 56 -4.83 14.16 34.29
N ASP A 57 -3.57 14.04 34.69
CA ASP A 57 -2.76 15.15 35.17
C ASP A 57 -2.22 16.03 34.05
N LEU A 58 -1.98 15.42 32.89
CA LEU A 58 -1.64 16.11 31.64
C LEU A 58 -2.53 15.57 30.52
N HIS A 59 -3.17 16.47 29.79
CA HIS A 59 -3.86 16.14 28.55
C HIS A 59 -3.09 16.75 27.38
N GLY A 60 -2.24 15.95 26.74
CA GLY A 60 -1.44 16.40 25.60
C GLY A 60 -2.28 16.42 24.33
N LEU A 61 -2.46 17.59 23.71
CA LEU A 61 -3.24 17.77 22.49
C LEU A 61 -2.34 18.22 21.32
N ALA A 62 -2.73 17.88 20.08
CA ALA A 62 -1.91 18.17 18.91
C ALA A 62 -2.06 19.59 18.38
N HIS A 63 -3.17 20.28 18.67
CA HIS A 63 -3.45 21.61 18.10
C HIS A 63 -4.23 22.52 19.07
N PRO A 64 -3.99 23.85 19.09
CA PRO A 64 -4.72 24.79 19.96
C PRO A 64 -6.25 24.74 19.81
N GLY A 65 -6.74 24.51 18.59
CA GLY A 65 -8.19 24.34 18.34
C GLY A 65 -8.81 23.17 19.10
N GLN A 66 -8.04 22.12 19.40
CA GLN A 66 -8.51 20.99 20.22
C GLN A 66 -8.64 21.39 21.69
N VAL A 67 -7.70 22.21 22.20
CA VAL A 67 -7.78 22.80 23.55
C VAL A 67 -9.01 23.70 23.66
N ALA A 68 -9.27 24.53 22.65
CA ALA A 68 -10.44 25.41 22.62
C ALA A 68 -11.75 24.62 22.62
N ARG A 69 -11.84 23.54 21.83
CA ARG A 69 -12.99 22.61 21.85
C ARG A 69 -13.17 21.98 23.23
N LEU A 70 -12.08 21.48 23.83
CA LEU A 70 -12.11 20.89 25.17
C LEU A 70 -12.54 21.91 26.23
N ALA A 71 -12.08 23.16 26.16
CA ALA A 71 -12.45 24.21 27.09
C ALA A 71 -13.95 24.56 27.03
N ALA A 72 -14.55 24.46 25.84
CA ALA A 72 -15.98 24.72 25.66
C ALA A 72 -16.86 23.63 26.29
N CYS A 73 -16.46 22.34 26.22
CA CYS A 73 -17.26 21.23 26.74
C CYS A 73 -16.83 20.76 28.15
N CYS A 74 -15.56 20.91 28.51
CA CYS A 74 -14.97 20.40 29.75
C CYS A 74 -13.87 21.33 30.31
N PRO A 75 -14.22 22.51 30.88
CA PRO A 75 -13.24 23.46 31.40
C PRO A 75 -12.24 22.86 32.42
N ALA A 76 -12.71 21.92 33.26
CA ALA A 76 -11.86 21.26 34.25
C ALA A 76 -10.75 20.41 33.61
N ALA A 77 -11.06 19.65 32.56
CA ALA A 77 -10.05 18.89 31.82
C ALA A 77 -9.15 19.80 30.98
N ALA A 78 -9.70 20.87 30.40
CA ALA A 78 -8.94 21.85 29.63
C ALA A 78 -7.90 22.59 30.48
N ALA A 79 -8.15 22.81 31.77
CA ALA A 79 -7.18 23.40 32.69
C ALA A 79 -5.89 22.56 32.85
N ARG A 80 -5.92 21.29 32.46
CA ARG A 80 -4.77 20.36 32.45
C ARG A 80 -4.27 20.04 31.03
N ALA A 81 -4.80 20.74 30.02
CA ALA A 81 -4.46 20.48 28.62
C ALA A 81 -3.32 21.37 28.14
N THR A 82 -2.36 20.73 27.46
CA THR A 82 -1.22 21.42 26.85
C THR A 82 -1.11 20.98 25.40
N VAL A 83 -0.86 21.93 24.50
CA VAL A 83 -0.50 21.57 23.12
C VAL A 83 0.89 20.94 23.15
N VAL A 84 1.03 19.70 22.72
CA VAL A 84 2.31 18.99 22.68
C VAL A 84 2.69 18.58 21.25
N GLY A 85 1.88 18.94 20.24
CA GLY A 85 2.08 18.49 18.86
C GLY A 85 1.73 17.02 18.68
N ASP A 86 2.15 16.42 17.56
CA ASP A 86 1.86 15.04 17.22
C ASP A 86 3.16 14.25 16.94
N PRO A 87 3.56 13.30 17.82
CA PRO A 87 4.81 12.55 17.65
C PRO A 87 4.75 11.55 16.48
N VAL A 88 3.57 11.17 15.99
CA VAL A 88 3.43 10.29 14.83
C VAL A 88 3.71 11.09 13.56
N LEU A 89 3.13 12.28 13.42
CA LEU A 89 3.42 13.17 12.29
C LEU A 89 4.90 13.55 12.27
N ASP A 90 5.51 13.88 13.41
CA ASP A 90 6.94 14.21 13.49
C ASP A 90 7.82 13.07 12.96
N ARG A 91 7.47 11.81 13.27
CA ARG A 91 8.17 10.64 12.73
C ARG A 91 7.96 10.48 11.24
N MET A 92 6.75 10.71 10.73
CA MET A 92 6.48 10.65 9.29
C MET A 92 7.25 11.73 8.52
N LEU A 93 7.30 12.96 9.03
CA LEU A 93 8.08 14.06 8.46
C LEU A 93 9.57 13.74 8.45
N ALA A 94 10.10 13.19 9.56
CA ALA A 94 11.49 12.71 9.64
C ALA A 94 11.78 11.52 8.69
N SER A 95 10.75 10.80 8.28
CA SER A 95 10.82 9.66 7.36
C SER A 95 10.69 10.02 5.88
N LEU A 96 10.36 11.27 5.52
CA LEU A 96 10.23 11.68 4.11
C LEU A 96 11.47 11.36 3.26
N PRO A 97 12.72 11.59 3.74
CA PRO A 97 13.93 11.20 2.98
C PRO A 97 14.08 9.68 2.76
N CYS A 98 13.38 8.85 3.54
CA CYS A 98 13.43 7.39 3.44
C CYS A 98 12.44 6.82 2.40
N ARG A 99 11.67 7.69 1.72
CA ARG A 99 10.61 7.27 0.79
C ARG A 99 11.09 6.24 -0.24
N ASP A 100 12.22 6.49 -0.90
CA ASP A 100 12.73 5.58 -1.93
C ASP A 100 13.17 4.23 -1.34
N ALA A 101 13.72 4.23 -0.13
CA ALA A 101 14.08 3.00 0.58
C ALA A 101 12.83 2.19 0.97
N TYR A 102 11.74 2.84 1.40
CA TYR A 102 10.47 2.16 1.67
C TYR A 102 9.85 1.58 0.40
N ARG A 103 9.86 2.33 -0.70
CA ARG A 103 9.39 1.83 -2.01
C ARG A 103 10.22 0.65 -2.52
N ALA A 104 11.53 0.67 -2.29
CA ALA A 104 12.40 -0.46 -2.61
C ALA A 104 12.04 -1.69 -1.76
N ALA A 105 11.82 -1.52 -0.44
CA ALA A 105 11.41 -2.60 0.45
C ALA A 105 10.05 -3.22 0.07
N LEU A 106 9.12 -2.40 -0.44
CA LEU A 106 7.81 -2.84 -0.93
C LEU A 106 7.83 -3.45 -2.34
N GLY A 107 8.95 -3.36 -3.06
CA GLY A 107 9.02 -3.73 -4.47
C GLY A 107 8.12 -2.88 -5.37
N THR A 108 7.85 -1.62 -5.00
CA THR A 108 6.97 -0.73 -5.77
C THR A 108 7.56 -0.41 -7.14
N GLY A 109 8.87 -0.19 -7.20
CA GLY A 109 9.55 0.17 -8.44
C GLY A 109 8.96 1.45 -9.06
N GLY A 110 8.72 1.40 -10.38
CA GLY A 110 8.13 2.50 -11.14
C GLY A 110 6.61 2.65 -11.02
N ARG A 111 5.94 1.81 -10.23
CA ARG A 111 4.48 1.82 -10.02
C ARG A 111 4.04 2.94 -9.10
N ARG A 112 2.76 3.30 -9.17
CA ARG A 112 2.10 4.17 -8.20
C ARG A 112 1.54 3.35 -7.05
N LEU A 113 1.97 3.64 -5.83
CA LEU A 113 1.46 3.00 -4.62
C LEU A 113 0.21 3.75 -4.14
N ILE A 114 -0.95 3.09 -4.21
CA ILE A 114 -2.22 3.62 -3.71
C ILE A 114 -2.56 2.92 -2.40
N ALA A 115 -2.64 3.70 -1.32
CA ALA A 115 -2.98 3.19 0.00
C ALA A 115 -4.46 3.43 0.30
N LEU A 116 -5.21 2.35 0.49
CA LEU A 116 -6.55 2.38 1.06
C LEU A 116 -6.41 2.46 2.58
N THR A 117 -7.19 3.31 3.24
CA THR A 117 -7.24 3.38 4.70
C THR A 117 -8.67 3.14 5.17
N SER A 118 -8.85 2.13 6.01
CA SER A 118 -10.12 1.82 6.66
C SER A 118 -10.03 2.11 8.16
N THR A 119 -10.93 2.92 8.67
CA THR A 119 -11.24 2.98 10.09
C THR A 119 -11.96 1.69 10.53
N TRP A 120 -12.54 1.69 11.73
CA TRP A 120 -13.35 0.60 12.27
C TRP A 120 -14.77 1.09 12.58
N GLY A 121 -15.75 0.20 12.62
CA GLY A 121 -17.16 0.55 12.88
C GLY A 121 -18.01 0.58 11.61
N PRO A 122 -19.34 0.72 11.76
CA PRO A 122 -20.31 0.55 10.67
C PRO A 122 -20.13 1.50 9.46
N GLU A 123 -19.53 2.67 9.62
CA GLU A 123 -19.28 3.61 8.50
C GLU A 123 -17.85 3.51 7.95
N SER A 124 -17.09 2.48 8.33
CA SER A 124 -15.74 2.24 7.81
C SER A 124 -15.74 1.71 6.39
N LEU A 125 -14.64 1.92 5.67
CA LEU A 125 -14.47 1.48 4.28
C LEU A 125 -14.75 -0.01 4.12
N LEU A 126 -14.19 -0.85 4.99
CA LEU A 126 -14.38 -2.31 4.89
C LEU A 126 -15.80 -2.77 5.22
N GLU A 127 -16.56 -2.02 6.02
CA GLU A 127 -17.97 -2.34 6.30
C GLU A 127 -18.89 -1.83 5.18
N ARG A 128 -18.65 -0.62 4.68
CA ARG A 128 -19.49 0.01 3.65
C ARG A 128 -19.18 -0.48 2.23
N ARG A 129 -17.92 -0.85 1.96
CA ARG A 129 -17.40 -1.27 0.65
C ARG A 129 -16.38 -2.42 0.79
N PRO A 130 -16.78 -3.58 1.32
CA PRO A 130 -15.87 -4.71 1.58
C PRO A 130 -15.12 -5.20 0.33
N ASP A 131 -15.76 -5.10 -0.85
CA ASP A 131 -15.18 -5.59 -2.11
C ASP A 131 -14.26 -4.60 -2.81
N LEU A 132 -14.23 -3.32 -2.38
CA LEU A 132 -13.46 -2.26 -3.05
C LEU A 132 -11.97 -2.61 -3.24
N PRO A 133 -11.24 -3.19 -2.26
CA PRO A 133 -9.85 -3.58 -2.48
C PRO A 133 -9.68 -4.60 -3.62
N ALA A 134 -10.61 -5.55 -3.75
CA ALA A 134 -10.58 -6.56 -4.81
C ALA A 134 -11.03 -5.97 -6.15
N GLU A 135 -12.04 -5.10 -6.14
CA GLU A 135 -12.52 -4.38 -7.33
C GLU A 135 -11.38 -3.56 -7.94
N LEU A 136 -10.68 -2.74 -7.16
CA LEU A 136 -9.54 -1.97 -7.64
C LEU A 136 -8.42 -2.88 -8.18
N ALA A 137 -8.10 -3.96 -7.47
CA ALA A 137 -7.06 -4.88 -7.89
C ALA A 137 -7.39 -5.58 -9.22
N ALA A 138 -8.67 -5.85 -9.48
CA ALA A 138 -9.14 -6.48 -10.71
C ALA A 138 -9.25 -5.52 -11.91
N HIS A 139 -9.40 -4.22 -11.67
CA HIS A 139 -9.59 -3.21 -12.72
C HIS A 139 -8.32 -2.46 -13.11
N LEU A 140 -7.45 -2.17 -12.14
CA LEU A 140 -6.24 -1.37 -12.36
C LEU A 140 -5.13 -2.20 -13.02
N ASP A 141 -4.36 -1.56 -13.90
CA ASP A 141 -3.17 -2.16 -14.49
C ASP A 141 -2.11 -2.41 -13.40
N CYS A 142 -1.79 -3.67 -13.13
CA CYS A 142 -0.90 -4.05 -12.02
C CYS A 142 0.57 -3.71 -12.26
N ASP A 143 0.91 -3.36 -13.51
CA ASP A 143 2.21 -2.81 -13.89
C ASP A 143 2.31 -1.30 -13.69
N THR A 144 1.16 -0.61 -13.58
CA THR A 144 1.08 0.83 -13.28
C THR A 144 0.82 1.07 -11.80
N TYR A 145 0.00 0.25 -11.14
CA TYR A 145 -0.45 0.45 -9.77
C TYR A 145 0.00 -0.68 -8.84
N GLN A 146 0.32 -0.32 -7.59
CA GLN A 146 0.42 -1.23 -6.46
C GLN A 146 -0.57 -0.77 -5.40
N LEU A 147 -1.32 -1.71 -4.83
CA LEU A 147 -2.31 -1.39 -3.80
C LEU A 147 -1.81 -1.80 -2.41
N ALA A 148 -2.15 -1.00 -1.41
CA ALA A 148 -2.02 -1.35 0.00
C ALA A 148 -3.32 -1.07 0.75
N LEU A 149 -3.64 -1.86 1.78
CA LEU A 149 -4.78 -1.62 2.65
C LEU A 149 -4.30 -1.50 4.10
N ILE A 150 -4.45 -0.31 4.67
CA ILE A 150 -4.18 -0.01 6.07
C ILE A 150 -5.48 -0.17 6.84
N VAL A 151 -5.53 -1.17 7.71
CA VAL A 151 -6.69 -1.51 8.53
C VAL A 151 -6.49 -0.99 9.95
N HIS A 152 -7.53 -0.39 10.53
CA HIS A 152 -7.46 0.14 11.89
C HIS A 152 -7.14 -0.96 12.92
N PRO A 153 -6.30 -0.70 13.95
CA PRO A 153 -5.93 -1.70 14.95
C PRO A 153 -7.11 -2.37 15.67
N ASN A 154 -8.18 -1.63 15.97
CA ASN A 154 -9.40 -2.22 16.57
C ASN A 154 -10.07 -3.24 15.65
N GLU A 155 -10.03 -3.01 14.33
CA GLU A 155 -10.59 -3.94 13.36
C GLU A 155 -9.75 -5.22 13.27
N HIS A 156 -8.41 -5.08 13.30
CA HIS A 156 -7.51 -6.23 13.44
C HIS A 156 -7.81 -7.06 14.69
N SER A 157 -8.01 -6.40 15.84
CA SER A 157 -8.29 -7.08 17.11
C SER A 157 -9.66 -7.75 17.13
N ARG A 158 -10.66 -7.13 16.51
CA ARG A 158 -12.05 -7.63 16.46
C ARG A 158 -12.17 -8.84 15.53
N THR A 159 -11.66 -8.72 14.32
CA THR A 159 -11.83 -9.71 13.26
C THR A 159 -10.74 -10.78 13.31
N GLY A 160 -9.55 -10.46 13.82
CA GLY A 160 -8.44 -11.39 13.89
C GLY A 160 -7.72 -11.58 12.54
N ALA A 161 -6.46 -11.99 12.60
CA ALA A 161 -5.60 -12.04 11.42
C ALA A 161 -6.04 -13.09 10.38
N TYR A 162 -6.63 -14.20 10.81
CA TYR A 162 -7.08 -15.27 9.92
C TYR A 162 -8.30 -14.83 9.11
N ASP A 163 -9.38 -14.42 9.78
CA ASP A 163 -10.63 -14.02 9.12
C ASP A 163 -10.43 -12.79 8.24
N LEU A 164 -9.60 -11.83 8.67
CA LEU A 164 -9.26 -10.67 7.85
C LEU A 164 -8.55 -11.10 6.54
N ARG A 165 -7.61 -12.04 6.61
CA ARG A 165 -6.93 -12.56 5.41
C ARG A 165 -7.87 -13.38 4.53
N GLN A 166 -8.82 -14.10 5.12
CA GLN A 166 -9.82 -14.85 4.38
C GLN A 166 -10.75 -13.90 3.61
N ALA A 167 -11.27 -12.86 4.27
CA ALA A 167 -12.11 -11.84 3.65
C ALA A 167 -11.38 -11.08 2.53
N LEU A 168 -10.10 -10.77 2.71
CA LEU A 168 -9.28 -10.07 1.73
C LEU A 168 -8.58 -10.99 0.72
N SER A 169 -8.86 -12.29 0.73
CA SER A 169 -8.13 -13.29 -0.07
C SER A 169 -8.05 -12.94 -1.56
N PRO A 170 -9.13 -12.51 -2.25
CA PRO A 170 -9.05 -12.12 -3.67
C PRO A 170 -8.09 -10.95 -3.93
N ALA A 171 -8.11 -9.93 -3.06
CA ALA A 171 -7.23 -8.77 -3.19
C ALA A 171 -5.76 -9.13 -2.84
N LEU A 172 -5.54 -9.94 -1.80
CA LEU A 172 -4.22 -10.44 -1.42
C LEU A 172 -3.60 -11.34 -2.50
N ALA A 173 -4.40 -12.20 -3.14
CA ALA A 173 -3.96 -13.01 -4.27
C ALA A 173 -3.58 -12.16 -5.50
N SER A 174 -4.18 -10.97 -5.60
CA SER A 174 -3.87 -9.96 -6.61
C SER A 174 -2.66 -9.07 -6.25
N GLY A 175 -1.99 -9.34 -5.13
CA GLY A 175 -0.77 -8.64 -4.71
C GLY A 175 -1.00 -7.42 -3.82
N LEU A 176 -2.20 -7.24 -3.25
CA LEU A 176 -2.48 -6.21 -2.25
C LEU A 176 -1.53 -6.35 -1.04
N LEU A 177 -0.92 -5.23 -0.65
CA LEU A 177 -0.14 -5.13 0.58
C LEU A 177 -1.07 -4.96 1.79
N LEU A 178 -0.83 -5.73 2.85
CA LEU A 178 -1.53 -5.60 4.13
C LEU A 178 -0.51 -5.33 5.24
N PRO A 179 -0.07 -4.06 5.43
CA PRO A 179 0.90 -3.71 6.47
C PRO A 179 0.38 -4.02 7.87
N ARG A 180 1.29 -4.30 8.80
CA ARG A 180 0.94 -4.52 10.21
C ARG A 180 0.46 -3.22 10.89
N PRO A 181 -0.44 -3.32 11.88
CA PRO A 181 -1.10 -2.14 12.48
C PRO A 181 -0.21 -1.25 13.36
N TYR A 182 1.03 -1.65 13.67
CA TYR A 182 1.86 -0.92 14.64
C TYR A 182 2.57 0.31 14.03
N GLU A 183 3.67 0.12 13.31
CA GLU A 183 4.45 1.23 12.71
C GLU A 183 4.52 1.15 11.19
N GLU A 184 4.22 -0.02 10.62
CA GLU A 184 4.42 -0.32 9.20
C GLU A 184 3.47 0.47 8.29
N TRP A 185 2.24 0.69 8.75
CA TRP A 185 1.24 1.51 8.04
C TRP A 185 1.76 2.92 7.73
N ALA A 186 2.53 3.52 8.64
CA ALA A 186 3.03 4.87 8.48
C ALA A 186 4.13 4.94 7.41
N SER A 187 5.00 3.92 7.34
CA SER A 187 6.02 3.81 6.28
C SER A 187 5.38 3.61 4.91
N VAL A 188 4.29 2.83 4.85
CA VAL A 188 3.49 2.66 3.61
C VAL A 188 2.87 3.96 3.16
N LEU A 189 2.32 4.78 4.07
CA LEU A 189 1.80 6.11 3.71
C LEU A 189 2.90 7.03 3.20
N VAL A 190 4.07 7.07 3.85
CA VAL A 190 5.22 7.88 3.36
C VAL A 190 5.65 7.45 1.94
N ALA A 191 5.54 6.15 1.62
CA ALA A 191 5.85 5.61 0.30
C ALA A 191 4.77 5.85 -0.77
N ALA A 192 3.54 6.20 -0.36
CA ALA A 192 2.39 6.28 -1.24
C ALA A 192 2.46 7.43 -2.26
N ASP A 193 1.74 7.25 -3.36
CA ASP A 193 1.50 8.25 -4.41
C ASP A 193 0.05 8.76 -4.36
N GLY A 194 -0.86 8.05 -3.70
CA GLY A 194 -2.25 8.45 -3.48
C GLY A 194 -2.91 7.67 -2.35
N VAL A 195 -3.97 8.24 -1.77
CA VAL A 195 -4.75 7.61 -0.69
C VAL A 195 -6.23 7.53 -1.04
N ILE A 196 -6.86 6.41 -0.72
CA ILE A 196 -8.32 6.23 -0.75
C ILE A 196 -8.76 6.05 0.70
N THR A 197 -9.69 6.87 1.19
CA THR A 197 -10.03 6.91 2.61
C THR A 197 -11.52 6.92 2.89
N ASP A 198 -11.88 6.45 4.07
CA ASP A 198 -13.11 6.82 4.77
C ASP A 198 -12.86 8.02 5.71
N HIS A 199 -13.55 8.07 6.85
CA HIS A 199 -13.47 9.12 7.86
C HIS A 199 -12.39 8.88 8.95
N GLY A 200 -11.44 7.96 8.72
CA GLY A 200 -10.35 7.66 9.64
C GLY A 200 -9.28 8.77 9.72
N SER A 201 -8.74 8.99 10.93
CA SER A 201 -7.70 10.00 11.16
C SER A 201 -6.39 9.76 10.38
N THR A 202 -6.18 8.56 9.87
CA THR A 202 -5.05 8.19 9.00
C THR A 202 -4.93 9.11 7.78
N ALA A 203 -6.06 9.53 7.21
CA ALA A 203 -6.08 10.47 6.08
C ALA A 203 -5.53 11.85 6.42
N LEU A 204 -5.70 12.32 7.66
CA LEU A 204 -5.15 13.62 8.07
C LEU A 204 -3.61 13.59 8.03
N TYR A 205 -2.99 12.48 8.41
CA TYR A 205 -1.53 12.33 8.27
C TYR A 205 -1.10 12.35 6.80
N ALA A 206 -1.77 11.58 5.94
CA ALA A 206 -1.48 11.60 4.49
C ALA A 206 -1.64 13.01 3.90
N ALA A 207 -2.67 13.72 4.33
CA ALA A 207 -2.94 15.10 3.93
C ALA A 207 -1.84 16.06 4.41
N ALA A 208 -1.35 15.90 5.64
CA ALA A 208 -0.23 16.69 6.17
C ALA A 208 1.08 16.47 5.39
N LEU A 209 1.28 15.28 4.80
CA LEU A 209 2.38 14.99 3.89
C LEU A 209 2.14 15.57 2.47
N GLY A 210 0.92 16.00 2.17
CA GLY A 210 0.50 16.51 0.86
C GLY A 210 0.25 15.41 -0.17
N ILE A 211 -0.10 14.21 0.29
CA ILE A 211 -0.43 13.08 -0.59
C ILE A 211 -1.83 13.30 -1.16
N PRO A 212 -2.02 13.24 -2.49
CA PRO A 212 -3.34 13.32 -3.11
C PRO A 212 -4.27 12.21 -2.61
N MET A 213 -5.57 12.48 -2.52
CA MET A 213 -6.50 11.51 -1.96
C MET A 213 -7.93 11.63 -2.50
N ALA A 214 -8.66 10.53 -2.36
CA ALA A 214 -10.07 10.41 -2.68
C ALA A 214 -10.85 9.80 -1.52
N ALA A 215 -12.09 10.26 -1.33
CA ALA A 215 -13.03 9.70 -0.38
C ALA A 215 -13.77 8.51 -1.01
N ALA A 216 -13.70 7.33 -0.37
CA ALA A 216 -14.54 6.17 -0.71
C ALA A 216 -15.82 6.11 0.13
N CYS A 217 -15.87 6.84 1.25
CA CYS A 217 -17.00 6.94 2.15
C CYS A 217 -17.12 8.37 2.69
N ASP A 218 -18.34 8.81 3.01
CA ASP A 218 -18.64 10.13 3.55
C ASP A 218 -18.52 10.22 5.09
N GLY A 219 -18.40 9.07 5.76
CA GLY A 219 -18.29 8.95 7.21
C GLY A 219 -19.63 8.89 7.95
N GLY A 220 -20.75 9.07 7.25
CA GLY A 220 -22.10 8.91 7.77
C GLY A 220 -22.32 9.53 9.15
N SER A 221 -22.94 8.74 10.04
CA SER A 221 -23.28 9.16 11.40
C SER A 221 -22.10 9.17 12.38
N GLU A 222 -20.96 8.59 12.00
CA GLU A 222 -19.78 8.49 12.86
C GLU A 222 -18.90 9.75 12.78
N LEU A 223 -18.99 10.51 11.69
CA LEU A 223 -18.21 11.72 11.45
C LEU A 223 -18.80 12.94 12.14
N ILE A 224 -18.04 13.53 13.06
CA ILE A 224 -18.43 14.74 13.78
C ILE A 224 -18.31 15.95 12.85
N PRO A 225 -19.38 16.74 12.64
CA PRO A 225 -19.34 17.94 11.81
C PRO A 225 -18.34 19.00 12.30
N GLY A 226 -17.77 19.76 11.36
CA GLY A 226 -16.83 20.84 11.66
C GLY A 226 -15.45 20.39 12.15
N THR A 227 -15.17 19.08 12.14
CA THR A 227 -13.84 18.55 12.43
C THR A 227 -12.90 18.63 11.22
N PRO A 228 -11.58 18.57 11.41
CA PRO A 228 -10.64 18.58 10.29
C PRO A 228 -10.92 17.50 9.24
N MET A 229 -11.33 16.31 9.67
CA MET A 229 -11.70 15.24 8.74
C MET A 229 -12.99 15.55 7.98
N ALA A 230 -13.97 16.19 8.61
CA ALA A 230 -15.21 16.59 7.93
C ALA A 230 -14.94 17.62 6.83
N GLU A 231 -14.10 18.62 7.11
CA GLU A 231 -13.68 19.58 6.09
C GLU A 231 -12.87 18.87 4.99
N LEU A 232 -11.95 17.97 5.34
CA LEU A 232 -11.17 17.19 4.36
C LEU A 232 -12.07 16.40 3.41
N LEU A 233 -12.98 15.57 3.92
CA LEU A 233 -13.89 14.75 3.10
C LEU A 233 -14.82 15.59 2.23
N SER A 234 -15.25 16.76 2.70
CA SER A 234 -16.12 17.66 1.92
C SER A 234 -15.44 18.32 0.73
N ARG A 235 -14.10 18.22 0.65
CA ARG A 235 -13.28 18.93 -0.34
C ARG A 235 -12.61 18.00 -1.33
N VAL A 236 -12.25 16.77 -0.92
CA VAL A 236 -11.52 15.82 -1.77
C VAL A 236 -12.43 15.17 -2.82
N GLY A 237 -11.85 14.64 -3.89
CA GLY A 237 -12.59 13.88 -4.91
C GLY A 237 -13.24 12.63 -4.33
N VAL A 238 -14.37 12.21 -4.89
CA VAL A 238 -15.08 10.98 -4.50
C VAL A 238 -14.70 9.84 -5.45
N LEU A 239 -14.45 8.66 -4.89
CA LEU A 239 -14.20 7.43 -5.64
C LEU A 239 -15.46 6.58 -5.62
N ASP A 240 -16.27 6.63 -6.67
CA ASP A 240 -17.44 5.76 -6.80
C ASP A 240 -17.07 4.42 -7.43
N THR A 241 -16.27 4.44 -8.50
CA THR A 241 -15.79 3.27 -9.22
C THR A 241 -14.27 3.29 -9.39
N ALA A 242 -13.68 2.15 -9.76
CA ALA A 242 -12.25 2.08 -10.05
C ALA A 242 -11.79 3.06 -11.16
N ALA A 243 -12.67 3.42 -12.09
CA ALA A 243 -12.37 4.35 -13.17
C ALA A 243 -12.20 5.81 -12.70
N ASP A 244 -12.75 6.15 -11.53
CA ASP A 244 -12.72 7.51 -10.98
C ASP A 244 -11.42 7.83 -10.25
N LEU A 245 -10.53 6.84 -10.07
CA LEU A 245 -9.31 6.98 -9.27
C LEU A 245 -8.42 8.12 -9.74
N GLU A 246 -8.07 8.13 -11.03
CA GLU A 246 -7.18 9.15 -11.59
C GLU A 246 -7.78 10.56 -11.53
N PRO A 247 -9.02 10.79 -12.00
CA PRO A 247 -9.69 12.07 -11.83
C PRO A 247 -9.76 12.53 -10.37
N ALA A 248 -10.09 11.64 -9.44
CA ALA A 248 -10.25 11.98 -8.02
C ALA A 248 -8.92 12.36 -7.36
N LEU A 249 -7.83 11.65 -7.67
CA LEU A 249 -6.49 12.00 -7.15
C LEU A 249 -5.93 13.28 -7.77
N ALA A 250 -6.26 13.57 -9.03
CA ALA A 250 -5.80 14.79 -9.72
C ALA A 250 -6.55 16.07 -9.30
N ALA A 251 -7.65 15.95 -8.57
CA ALA A 251 -8.54 17.07 -8.25
C ALA A 251 -7.90 18.14 -7.33
N HIS A 252 -6.85 17.80 -6.58
CA HIS A 252 -6.24 18.70 -5.60
C HIS A 252 -4.73 18.77 -5.69
N SER A 253 -4.19 19.98 -5.47
CA SER A 253 -2.76 20.14 -5.30
C SER A 253 -2.30 19.65 -3.92
N PRO A 254 -1.05 19.19 -3.77
CA PRO A 254 -0.47 18.85 -2.48
C PRO A 254 -0.59 19.95 -1.42
N GLN A 255 -0.51 21.23 -1.84
CA GLN A 255 -0.66 22.37 -0.93
C GLN A 255 -2.09 22.54 -0.43
N ALA A 256 -3.09 22.33 -1.28
CA ALA A 256 -4.49 22.39 -0.89
C ALA A 256 -4.81 21.32 0.16
N VAL A 257 -4.35 20.09 -0.07
CA VAL A 257 -4.59 18.98 0.87
C VAL A 257 -3.88 19.20 2.21
N ARG A 258 -2.63 19.72 2.22
CA ARG A 258 -1.94 20.09 3.46
C ARG A 258 -2.69 21.14 4.28
N ALA A 259 -3.28 22.13 3.62
CA ALA A 259 -4.04 23.17 4.31
C ALA A 259 -5.26 22.60 5.05
N LEU A 260 -5.91 21.57 4.49
CA LEU A 260 -7.05 20.89 5.13
C LEU A 260 -6.65 20.12 6.39
N ALA A 261 -5.42 19.58 6.45
CA ALA A 261 -4.92 18.88 7.64
C ALA A 261 -4.35 19.80 8.72
N ALA A 262 -3.95 21.03 8.38
CA ALA A 262 -3.30 21.95 9.31
C ALA A 262 -4.04 22.15 10.66
N PRO A 263 -5.40 22.23 10.70
CA PRO A 263 -6.13 22.36 11.96
C PRO A 263 -6.04 21.14 12.91
N ALA A 264 -5.49 20.01 12.44
CA ALA A 264 -5.23 18.83 13.27
C ALA A 264 -3.82 18.84 13.90
N PHE A 265 -2.88 19.63 13.38
CA PHE A 265 -1.45 19.52 13.71
C PHE A 265 -0.78 20.88 13.93
N ALA A 266 -0.42 21.19 15.18
CA ALA A 266 0.49 22.28 15.53
C ALA A 266 1.86 21.74 15.96
N GLU A 267 2.84 22.63 16.14
CA GLU A 267 4.15 22.30 16.72
C GLU A 267 4.89 21.17 15.97
N GLN A 268 4.70 21.07 14.66
CA GLN A 268 5.35 20.08 13.81
C GLN A 268 6.88 20.15 13.98
N GLY A 269 7.51 19.02 14.21
CA GLY A 269 8.94 18.86 14.49
C GLY A 269 9.34 19.14 15.94
N ARG A 270 8.41 19.54 16.82
CA ARG A 270 8.69 19.90 18.22
C ARG A 270 8.01 18.98 19.22
N ALA A 271 7.25 17.96 18.78
CA ALA A 271 6.36 17.24 19.67
C ALA A 271 7.12 16.51 20.78
N LEU A 272 8.25 15.89 20.45
CA LEU A 272 9.09 15.20 21.43
C LEU A 272 9.74 16.14 22.47
N ASP A 273 10.13 17.35 22.06
CA ASP A 273 10.68 18.35 22.98
C ASP A 273 9.61 18.85 23.96
N ARG A 274 8.40 19.10 23.45
CA ARG A 274 7.26 19.53 24.26
C ARG A 274 6.84 18.43 25.22
N LEU A 275 6.64 17.20 24.72
CA LEU A 275 6.33 16.03 25.56
C LEU A 275 7.41 15.82 26.64
N ARG A 276 8.69 15.90 26.29
CA ARG A 276 9.78 15.81 27.28
C ARG A 276 9.63 16.87 28.36
N THR A 277 9.38 18.12 27.98
CA THR A 277 9.22 19.22 28.95
C THR A 277 8.06 18.94 29.92
N GLU A 278 6.89 18.60 29.40
CA GLU A 278 5.69 18.38 30.21
C GLU A 278 5.79 17.12 31.08
N LEU A 279 6.27 15.99 30.54
CA LEU A 279 6.36 14.73 31.27
C LEU A 279 7.41 14.77 32.38
N TYR A 280 8.55 15.43 32.16
CA TYR A 280 9.57 15.60 33.21
C TYR A 280 9.12 16.57 34.30
N ALA A 281 8.42 17.65 33.93
CA ALA A 281 7.79 18.55 34.89
C ALA A 281 6.77 17.81 35.77
N LEU A 282 5.94 16.96 35.16
CA LEU A 282 4.96 16.12 35.87
C LEU A 282 5.62 15.14 36.85
N LEU A 283 6.82 14.67 36.54
CA LEU A 283 7.61 13.79 37.41
C LEU A 283 8.49 14.53 38.43
N ALA A 284 8.51 15.86 38.40
CA ALA A 284 9.37 16.70 39.24
C ALA A 284 10.87 16.34 39.14
N ILE A 285 11.33 15.98 37.94
CA ILE A 285 12.74 15.66 37.65
C ILE A 285 13.27 16.48 36.48
N ALA A 286 14.57 16.80 36.49
CA ALA A 286 15.18 17.55 35.40
C ALA A 286 15.30 16.68 34.12
N PRO A 287 14.94 17.21 32.94
CA PRO A 287 15.11 16.48 31.68
C PRO A 287 16.61 16.33 31.34
N PRO A 288 17.00 15.23 30.66
CA PRO A 288 18.34 15.10 30.09
C PRO A 288 18.68 16.26 29.16
N THR A 289 19.95 16.71 29.21
CA THR A 289 20.45 17.81 28.39
C THR A 289 20.68 17.43 26.92
N ALA A 290 20.81 16.13 26.62
CA ALA A 290 20.94 15.64 25.25
C ALA A 290 19.69 15.98 24.41
N GLY A 291 19.87 16.36 23.15
CA GLY A 291 18.75 16.57 22.23
C GLY A 291 17.93 15.31 22.00
N ILE A 292 16.64 15.46 21.70
CA ILE A 292 15.77 14.37 21.26
C ILE A 292 15.33 14.63 19.82
N SER A 293 15.29 13.60 19.00
CA SER A 293 14.84 13.69 17.61
C SER A 293 13.89 12.55 17.30
N ALA A 294 12.93 12.80 16.40
CA ALA A 294 12.05 11.76 15.90
C ALA A 294 12.87 10.69 15.18
N ARG A 295 12.66 9.42 15.57
CA ARG A 295 13.29 8.28 14.89
C ARG A 295 12.51 7.97 13.62
N PRO A 296 13.17 7.85 12.45
CA PRO A 296 12.51 7.39 11.24
C PRO A 296 11.77 6.07 11.47
N LEU A 297 10.68 5.89 10.74
CA LEU A 297 9.87 4.68 10.74
C LEU A 297 10.68 3.47 10.20
N PRO A 298 10.36 2.24 10.64
CA PRO A 298 11.02 1.04 10.14
C PRO A 298 10.69 0.80 8.66
N ALA A 299 11.56 0.07 7.94
CA ALA A 299 11.23 -0.38 6.59
C ALA A 299 10.01 -1.31 6.62
N PRO A 300 9.04 -1.14 5.70
CA PRO A 300 7.88 -2.02 5.62
C PRO A 300 8.23 -3.39 5.03
N ALA A 301 7.40 -4.40 5.29
CA ALA A 301 7.58 -5.72 4.69
C ALA A 301 7.01 -5.75 3.26
N PRO A 302 7.63 -6.51 2.33
CA PRO A 302 7.07 -6.71 1.01
C PRO A 302 5.76 -7.51 1.05
N ALA A 303 5.02 -7.51 -0.06
CA ALA A 303 3.84 -8.35 -0.21
C ALA A 303 4.18 -9.84 0.03
N PRO A 304 3.30 -10.61 0.69
CA PRO A 304 3.56 -12.04 0.93
C PRO A 304 3.64 -12.87 -0.36
N GLY A 305 3.11 -12.36 -1.48
CA GLY A 305 3.13 -13.03 -2.77
C GLY A 305 2.80 -12.08 -3.92
N ALA A 306 3.32 -12.39 -5.10
CA ALA A 306 2.95 -11.74 -6.35
C ALA A 306 1.84 -12.56 -7.06
N PRO A 307 0.99 -11.91 -7.88
CA PRO A 307 0.04 -12.63 -8.73
C PRO A 307 0.75 -13.69 -9.58
N THR A 308 0.13 -14.86 -9.68
CA THR A 308 0.67 -16.02 -10.41
C THR A 308 0.09 -16.15 -11.81
N ALA A 309 -0.97 -15.41 -12.11
CA ALA A 309 -1.60 -15.36 -13.40
C ALA A 309 -2.11 -13.94 -13.71
N PHE A 310 -2.09 -13.59 -14.99
CA PHE A 310 -2.43 -12.27 -15.50
C PHE A 310 -3.32 -12.41 -16.72
N ALA A 311 -4.33 -11.54 -16.80
CA ALA A 311 -5.06 -11.26 -18.01
C ALA A 311 -4.37 -10.11 -18.74
N VAL A 312 -4.00 -10.33 -19.99
CA VAL A 312 -3.13 -9.43 -20.76
C VAL A 312 -3.89 -8.84 -21.93
N GLN A 313 -3.85 -7.52 -22.05
CA GLN A 313 -4.19 -6.78 -23.25
C GLN A 313 -2.90 -6.31 -23.93
N THR A 314 -2.86 -6.44 -25.26
CA THR A 314 -1.70 -6.07 -26.07
C THR A 314 -2.14 -5.34 -27.31
N ASP A 315 -1.39 -4.31 -27.70
CA ASP A 315 -1.60 -3.60 -28.96
C ASP A 315 -0.28 -3.63 -29.74
N VAL A 316 -0.27 -4.29 -30.89
CA VAL A 316 0.96 -4.59 -31.67
C VAL A 316 0.96 -3.74 -32.94
N HIS A 317 1.97 -2.88 -33.08
CA HIS A 317 2.20 -2.04 -34.25
C HIS A 317 3.64 -2.23 -34.74
N GLY A 318 3.84 -3.16 -35.67
CA GLY A 318 5.17 -3.49 -36.18
C GLY A 318 6.06 -4.06 -35.07
N THR A 319 7.04 -3.29 -34.60
CA THR A 319 7.94 -3.67 -33.47
C THR A 319 7.60 -2.98 -32.15
N GLU A 320 6.60 -2.09 -32.15
CA GLU A 320 6.09 -1.41 -30.96
C GLU A 320 4.92 -2.20 -30.39
N ILE A 321 4.94 -2.45 -29.08
CA ILE A 321 3.96 -3.30 -28.42
C ILE A 321 3.56 -2.63 -27.12
N ARG A 322 2.31 -2.21 -26.98
CA ARG A 322 1.76 -1.74 -25.71
C ARG A 322 1.17 -2.91 -24.94
N ILE A 323 1.47 -3.03 -23.66
CA ILE A 323 1.00 -4.10 -22.78
C ILE A 323 0.35 -3.51 -21.54
N GLU A 324 -0.84 -4.02 -21.22
CA GLU A 324 -1.52 -3.79 -19.95
C GLU A 324 -1.90 -5.13 -19.33
N ARG A 325 -1.73 -5.25 -18.01
CA ARG A 325 -2.02 -6.50 -17.31
C ARG A 325 -2.88 -6.28 -16.08
N ARG A 326 -3.78 -7.22 -15.85
CA ARG A 326 -4.58 -7.30 -14.62
C ARG A 326 -4.36 -8.67 -14.00
N PRO A 327 -4.33 -8.81 -12.67
CA PRO A 327 -4.33 -10.12 -12.02
C PRO A 327 -5.53 -10.95 -12.51
N ALA A 328 -5.31 -12.24 -12.75
CA ALA A 328 -6.37 -13.18 -13.11
C ALA A 328 -6.85 -13.96 -11.88
N PRO A 329 -8.15 -14.33 -11.79
CA PRO A 329 -9.19 -14.11 -12.79
C PRO A 329 -9.70 -12.67 -12.84
N THR A 330 -10.18 -12.24 -14.01
CA THR A 330 -10.86 -10.95 -14.21
C THR A 330 -12.00 -11.14 -15.21
N GLU A 331 -13.05 -10.35 -15.10
CA GLU A 331 -14.17 -10.32 -16.06
C GLU A 331 -13.89 -9.39 -17.24
N LEU A 332 -12.84 -8.55 -17.14
CA LEU A 332 -12.47 -7.64 -18.20
C LEU A 332 -11.88 -8.41 -19.40
N PRO A 333 -12.17 -7.97 -20.64
CA PRO A 333 -11.62 -8.62 -21.83
C PRO A 333 -10.10 -8.68 -21.81
N ALA A 334 -9.53 -9.79 -22.28
CA ALA A 334 -8.10 -9.95 -22.45
C ALA A 334 -7.81 -10.68 -23.76
N HIS A 335 -6.66 -10.40 -24.38
CA HIS A 335 -6.21 -11.10 -25.58
C HIS A 335 -5.68 -12.49 -25.23
N HIS A 336 -5.03 -12.64 -24.07
CA HIS A 336 -4.60 -13.92 -23.56
C HIS A 336 -4.38 -13.90 -22.04
N LEU A 337 -4.23 -15.09 -21.45
CA LEU A 337 -3.73 -15.25 -20.10
C LEU A 337 -2.23 -15.58 -20.11
N ALA A 338 -1.50 -15.06 -19.14
CA ALA A 338 -0.13 -15.44 -18.81
C ALA A 338 -0.09 -16.03 -17.41
N ALA A 339 0.56 -17.18 -17.20
CA ALA A 339 0.56 -17.86 -15.90
C ALA A 339 1.89 -18.55 -15.56
N GLU A 340 2.17 -18.66 -14.26
CA GLU A 340 3.24 -19.47 -13.70
C GLU A 340 2.69 -20.85 -13.31
N PRO A 341 2.84 -21.89 -14.15
CA PRO A 341 2.05 -23.12 -14.05
C PRO A 341 2.26 -23.89 -12.75
N GLU A 342 3.42 -23.74 -12.11
CA GLU A 342 3.75 -24.41 -10.84
C GLU A 342 3.08 -23.74 -9.62
N ARG A 343 2.53 -22.53 -9.77
CA ARG A 343 1.96 -21.72 -8.68
C ARG A 343 0.54 -21.23 -8.95
N ALA A 344 0.15 -21.09 -10.22
CA ALA A 344 -1.18 -20.69 -10.62
C ALA A 344 -2.19 -21.83 -10.41
N ALA A 345 -3.46 -21.48 -10.23
CA ALA A 345 -4.54 -22.46 -10.25
C ALA A 345 -4.58 -23.17 -11.62
N VAL A 346 -4.83 -24.48 -11.60
CA VAL A 346 -4.81 -25.34 -12.80
C VAL A 346 -5.65 -24.80 -13.97
N PRO A 347 -6.88 -24.28 -13.77
CA PRO A 347 -7.66 -23.74 -14.89
C PRO A 347 -7.00 -22.52 -15.56
N LEU A 348 -6.31 -21.67 -14.78
CA LEU A 348 -5.62 -20.49 -15.28
C LEU A 348 -4.37 -20.88 -16.08
N SER A 349 -3.58 -21.83 -15.58
CA SER A 349 -2.42 -22.33 -16.34
C SER A 349 -2.84 -23.09 -17.60
N GLN A 350 -3.91 -23.89 -17.54
CA GLN A 350 -4.46 -24.57 -18.71
C GLN A 350 -5.03 -23.62 -19.76
N SER A 351 -5.48 -22.43 -19.38
CA SER A 351 -6.01 -21.42 -20.31
C SER A 351 -4.94 -20.40 -20.76
N ALA A 352 -3.78 -20.36 -20.10
CA ALA A 352 -2.69 -19.45 -20.44
C ALA A 352 -2.06 -19.77 -21.80
N ALA A 353 -1.89 -18.72 -22.60
CA ALA A 353 -1.15 -18.75 -23.86
C ALA A 353 0.36 -18.52 -23.63
N LEU A 354 0.70 -17.73 -22.61
CA LEU A 354 2.08 -17.61 -22.10
C LEU A 354 2.22 -18.34 -20.77
N LEU A 355 3.13 -19.30 -20.71
CA LEU A 355 3.54 -19.99 -19.49
C LEU A 355 4.95 -19.52 -19.15
N PHE A 356 5.15 -18.95 -17.98
CA PHE A 356 6.46 -18.45 -17.58
C PHE A 356 6.91 -19.03 -16.24
N ARG A 357 8.22 -19.10 -16.01
CA ARG A 357 8.79 -19.49 -14.73
C ARG A 357 9.90 -18.54 -14.33
N ARG A 358 9.74 -17.92 -13.16
CA ARG A 358 10.79 -17.10 -12.53
C ARG A 358 11.78 -18.02 -11.82
N ARG A 359 13.01 -17.57 -11.69
CA ARG A 359 14.04 -18.30 -10.95
C ARG A 359 13.72 -18.25 -9.46
N THR A 360 13.59 -19.40 -8.83
CA THR A 360 13.51 -19.53 -7.38
C THR A 360 14.90 -19.82 -6.83
N ARG A 361 15.43 -18.95 -5.96
CA ARG A 361 16.67 -19.26 -5.23
C ARG A 361 16.31 -20.05 -3.97
N PRO A 362 16.73 -21.32 -3.83
CA PRO A 362 16.54 -22.03 -2.58
C PRO A 362 17.41 -21.39 -1.48
N ASP A 363 16.86 -21.19 -0.28
CA ASP A 363 17.58 -20.64 0.88
C ASP A 363 18.74 -21.56 1.35
N ARG A 364 18.69 -22.85 1.01
CA ARG A 364 19.74 -23.81 1.33
C ARG A 364 19.80 -24.92 0.28
N ALA A 365 20.99 -25.21 -0.24
CA ALA A 365 21.18 -26.34 -1.15
C ALA A 365 20.93 -27.66 -0.40
N ALA A 366 19.97 -28.45 -0.89
CA ALA A 366 19.75 -29.81 -0.42
C ALA A 366 20.90 -30.72 -0.94
N PRO A 367 21.34 -31.73 -0.17
CA PRO A 367 22.43 -32.62 -0.58
C PRO A 367 22.10 -33.49 -1.80
N HIS A 368 20.81 -33.64 -2.13
CA HIS A 368 20.32 -34.29 -3.34
C HIS A 368 19.33 -33.37 -4.04
N SER A 369 19.54 -33.11 -5.33
CA SER A 369 18.68 -32.24 -6.13
C SER A 369 18.52 -32.79 -7.54
N VAL A 370 17.32 -32.67 -8.09
CA VAL A 370 17.05 -32.82 -9.52
C VAL A 370 16.52 -31.46 -9.99
N THR A 371 17.17 -30.89 -11.00
CA THR A 371 16.68 -29.65 -11.63
C THR A 371 16.47 -29.88 -13.12
N TRP A 372 15.57 -29.09 -13.70
CA TRP A 372 15.36 -29.06 -15.13
C TRP A 372 16.43 -28.19 -15.78
N THR A 373 16.85 -28.57 -16.99
CA THR A 373 17.46 -27.59 -17.89
C THR A 373 16.37 -26.64 -18.41
N ALA A 374 16.73 -25.41 -18.76
CA ALA A 374 15.80 -24.42 -19.31
C ALA A 374 15.11 -24.93 -20.59
N GLY A 375 15.88 -25.58 -21.48
CA GLY A 375 15.37 -26.20 -22.70
C GLY A 375 14.43 -27.37 -22.41
N GLY A 376 14.73 -28.18 -21.39
CA GLY A 376 13.91 -29.31 -20.95
C GLY A 376 12.59 -28.86 -20.31
N TRP A 377 12.64 -27.88 -19.40
CA TRP A 377 11.45 -27.32 -18.77
C TRP A 377 10.50 -26.71 -19.79
N THR A 378 11.01 -25.86 -20.70
CA THR A 378 10.15 -25.23 -21.72
C THR A 378 9.50 -26.26 -22.65
N ALA A 379 10.21 -27.32 -23.02
CA ALA A 379 9.66 -28.40 -23.85
C ALA A 379 8.58 -29.20 -23.10
N ARG A 380 8.85 -29.57 -21.83
CA ARG A 380 7.90 -30.30 -20.99
C ARG A 380 6.63 -29.48 -20.74
N THR A 381 6.77 -28.20 -20.40
CA THR A 381 5.64 -27.29 -20.15
C THR A 381 4.72 -27.20 -21.37
N LEU A 382 5.26 -27.06 -22.59
CA LEU A 382 4.43 -27.04 -23.81
C LEU A 382 3.79 -28.40 -24.14
N ALA A 383 4.44 -29.52 -23.79
CA ALA A 383 3.85 -30.85 -23.95
C ALA A 383 2.64 -31.05 -23.03
N ASP A 384 2.74 -30.58 -21.78
CA ASP A 384 1.66 -30.65 -20.78
C ASP A 384 0.53 -29.65 -21.04
N HIS A 385 0.79 -28.63 -21.88
CA HIS A 385 -0.14 -27.56 -22.21
C HIS A 385 -0.24 -27.39 -23.74
N PRO A 386 -0.93 -28.29 -24.45
CA PRO A 386 -1.01 -28.25 -25.90
C PRO A 386 -1.75 -27.01 -26.43
N GLY A 387 -1.43 -26.60 -27.66
CA GLY A 387 -2.02 -25.44 -28.34
C GLY A 387 -0.97 -24.45 -28.87
N ARG A 388 -1.43 -23.29 -29.37
CA ARG A 388 -0.54 -22.21 -29.82
C ARG A 388 -0.02 -21.40 -28.63
N ARG A 389 0.91 -21.99 -27.87
CA ARG A 389 1.42 -21.43 -26.61
C ARG A 389 2.91 -21.10 -26.68
N THR A 390 3.35 -20.32 -25.70
CA THR A 390 4.74 -19.94 -25.49
C THR A 390 5.15 -20.31 -24.07
N ALA A 391 6.29 -20.95 -23.91
CA ALA A 391 6.91 -21.21 -22.62
C ALA A 391 8.18 -20.36 -22.49
N ALA A 392 8.30 -19.61 -21.40
CA ALA A 392 9.45 -18.77 -21.12
C ALA A 392 10.03 -19.07 -19.73
N VAL A 393 11.35 -19.08 -19.60
CA VAL A 393 12.00 -19.33 -18.31
C VAL A 393 13.17 -18.39 -18.09
N GLU A 394 13.29 -17.91 -16.86
CA GLU A 394 14.32 -16.97 -16.46
C GLU A 394 15.70 -17.63 -16.39
N LEU A 395 16.65 -17.10 -17.17
CA LEU A 395 18.07 -17.46 -17.10
C LEU A 395 18.84 -16.50 -16.18
N SER A 396 18.44 -15.24 -16.20
CA SER A 396 18.93 -14.17 -15.32
C SER A 396 17.90 -13.03 -15.30
N ASP A 397 18.11 -12.04 -14.43
CA ASP A 397 17.21 -10.89 -14.22
C ASP A 397 16.90 -10.09 -15.50
N SER A 398 17.66 -10.28 -16.59
CA SER A 398 17.43 -9.64 -17.89
C SER A 398 17.40 -10.59 -19.09
N ARG A 399 17.59 -11.91 -18.89
CA ARG A 399 17.64 -12.89 -19.99
C ARG A 399 16.72 -14.07 -19.72
N TRP A 400 15.97 -14.43 -20.75
CA TRP A 400 14.95 -15.46 -20.71
C TRP A 400 15.08 -16.37 -21.91
N LEU A 401 14.91 -17.66 -21.69
CA LEU A 401 14.77 -18.63 -22.76
C LEU A 401 13.30 -18.75 -23.13
N LEU A 402 12.98 -18.71 -24.42
CA LEU A 402 11.61 -18.76 -24.94
C LEU A 402 11.46 -19.86 -25.98
N ARG A 403 10.45 -20.71 -25.79
CA ARG A 403 10.05 -21.74 -26.73
C ARG A 403 8.62 -21.49 -27.20
N ARG A 404 8.41 -21.56 -28.50
CA ARG A 404 7.09 -21.57 -29.13
C ARG A 404 7.05 -22.69 -30.16
N ALA A 405 5.89 -23.30 -30.31
CA ALA A 405 5.70 -24.27 -31.38
C ALA A 405 6.00 -23.60 -32.74
N GLN A 406 6.66 -24.32 -33.66
CA GLN A 406 7.03 -23.84 -35.00
C GLN A 406 8.02 -22.66 -35.08
N THR A 407 8.58 -22.19 -33.96
CA THR A 407 9.67 -21.20 -33.94
C THR A 407 10.95 -21.86 -33.38
N PRO A 408 12.15 -21.53 -33.87
CA PRO A 408 13.40 -21.90 -33.20
C PRO A 408 13.41 -21.46 -31.74
N LEU A 409 14.24 -22.10 -30.92
CA LEU A 409 14.45 -21.66 -29.55
C LEU A 409 15.05 -20.25 -29.57
N LEU A 410 14.48 -19.33 -28.77
CA LEU A 410 14.88 -17.93 -28.74
C LEU A 410 15.38 -17.53 -27.36
N THR A 411 16.31 -16.59 -27.35
CA THR A 411 16.69 -15.85 -26.15
C THR A 411 16.09 -14.46 -26.23
N VAL A 412 15.45 -14.05 -25.14
CA VAL A 412 14.85 -12.73 -24.96
C VAL A 412 15.68 -11.96 -23.93
N ARG A 413 16.24 -10.81 -24.34
CA ARG A 413 16.97 -9.90 -23.45
C ARG A 413 16.15 -8.64 -23.21
N ILE A 414 15.82 -8.36 -21.96
CA ILE A 414 14.97 -7.24 -21.55
C ILE A 414 15.85 -6.18 -20.86
N GLU A 415 15.99 -5.02 -21.49
CA GLU A 415 16.74 -3.90 -20.94
C GLU A 415 15.89 -3.11 -19.95
N GLY A 416 16.54 -2.48 -18.95
CA GLY A 416 15.85 -1.52 -18.09
C GLY A 416 15.58 -0.21 -18.85
N SER A 417 14.51 0.48 -18.47
CA SER A 417 14.20 1.80 -19.01
C SER A 417 14.97 2.87 -18.21
N ALA A 418 15.83 3.63 -18.87
CA ALA A 418 16.60 4.69 -18.21
C ALA A 418 15.81 6.01 -18.23
N ASP A 419 15.65 6.62 -17.06
CA ASP A 419 14.95 7.90 -16.90
C ASP A 419 15.59 8.73 -15.78
N GLY A 420 15.99 9.97 -16.08
CA GLY A 420 16.50 10.92 -15.08
C GLY A 420 17.69 10.43 -14.24
N GLY A 421 18.53 9.53 -14.77
CA GLY A 421 19.65 8.93 -14.01
C GLY A 421 19.28 7.69 -13.20
N THR A 422 18.03 7.22 -13.27
CA THR A 422 17.56 5.97 -12.68
C THR A 422 17.33 4.90 -13.75
N VAL A 423 17.36 3.63 -13.36
CA VAL A 423 17.01 2.51 -14.24
C VAL A 423 15.80 1.81 -13.65
N VAL A 424 14.69 1.85 -14.38
CA VAL A 424 13.44 1.18 -14.01
C VAL A 424 13.42 -0.20 -14.66
N ARG A 425 13.03 -1.21 -13.89
CA ARG A 425 12.78 -2.58 -14.35
C ARG A 425 11.30 -2.86 -14.18
N THR A 426 10.71 -3.52 -15.17
CA THR A 426 9.34 -4.07 -15.08
C THR A 426 9.37 -5.56 -14.78
N ASP A 427 8.23 -6.13 -14.40
CA ASP A 427 8.07 -7.58 -14.33
C ASP A 427 8.25 -8.18 -15.74
N PRO A 428 9.26 -9.04 -15.96
CA PRO A 428 9.55 -9.61 -17.27
C PRO A 428 8.36 -10.31 -17.92
N ALA A 429 7.42 -10.86 -17.13
CA ALA A 429 6.22 -11.49 -17.65
C ALA A 429 5.33 -10.54 -18.47
N ALA A 430 5.35 -9.21 -18.20
CA ALA A 430 4.68 -8.21 -19.03
C ALA A 430 5.27 -8.19 -20.46
N VAL A 431 6.59 -8.03 -20.52
CA VAL A 431 7.33 -7.94 -21.78
C VAL A 431 7.24 -9.26 -22.56
N LEU A 432 7.34 -10.41 -21.89
CA LEU A 432 7.18 -11.72 -22.51
C LEU A 432 5.78 -11.93 -23.10
N SER A 433 4.75 -11.33 -22.48
CA SER A 433 3.39 -11.36 -23.03
C SER A 433 3.29 -10.55 -24.32
N GLY A 434 3.95 -9.39 -24.38
CA GLY A 434 4.12 -8.62 -25.61
C GLY A 434 4.87 -9.41 -26.69
N VAL A 435 5.96 -10.08 -26.33
CA VAL A 435 6.71 -10.96 -27.25
C VAL A 435 5.83 -12.11 -27.78
N HIS A 436 5.01 -12.73 -26.92
CA HIS A 436 4.07 -13.77 -27.32
C HIS A 436 3.04 -13.25 -28.34
N ALA A 437 2.46 -12.06 -28.10
CA ALA A 437 1.52 -11.42 -29.02
C ALA A 437 2.20 -11.14 -30.38
N TRP A 438 3.39 -10.54 -30.37
CA TRP A 438 4.14 -10.23 -31.58
C TRP A 438 4.49 -11.47 -32.41
N LEU A 439 4.97 -12.54 -31.77
CA LEU A 439 5.24 -13.82 -32.43
C LEU A 439 3.97 -14.48 -33.00
N THR A 440 2.79 -14.12 -32.47
CA THR A 440 1.51 -14.60 -33.00
C THR A 440 1.16 -13.98 -34.33
N GLU A 441 1.54 -12.73 -34.54
CA GLU A 441 1.41 -12.04 -35.84
C GLU A 441 2.61 -12.33 -36.77
N HIS A 442 3.78 -12.65 -36.21
CA HIS A 442 5.03 -12.90 -36.94
C HIS A 442 5.59 -14.30 -36.64
N PRO A 443 4.98 -15.39 -37.16
CA PRO A 443 5.37 -16.77 -36.81
C PRO A 443 6.79 -17.16 -37.26
N TYR A 444 7.32 -16.49 -38.28
CA TYR A 444 8.66 -16.70 -38.83
C TYR A 444 9.48 -15.40 -38.76
N PRO A 445 9.85 -14.96 -37.55
CA PRO A 445 10.55 -13.69 -37.39
C PRO A 445 11.96 -13.78 -37.96
N GLY A 446 12.37 -12.77 -38.73
CA GLY A 446 13.79 -12.57 -39.04
C GLY A 446 14.51 -12.21 -37.74
N THR A 447 15.41 -13.08 -37.27
CA THR A 447 16.19 -12.84 -36.04
C THR A 447 17.66 -12.57 -36.38
N PRO A 448 18.36 -11.70 -35.63
CA PRO A 448 17.89 -10.99 -34.43
C PRO A 448 16.92 -9.84 -34.74
N VAL A 449 16.01 -9.56 -33.81
CA VAL A 449 15.06 -8.43 -33.90
C VAL A 449 14.99 -7.68 -32.57
N THR A 450 14.78 -6.37 -32.64
CA THR A 450 14.52 -5.52 -31.47
C THR A 450 13.05 -5.12 -31.44
N LEU A 451 12.41 -5.31 -30.29
CA LEU A 451 11.06 -4.89 -29.98
C LEU A 451 11.10 -3.78 -28.94
N HIS A 452 10.07 -2.94 -28.96
CA HIS A 452 9.87 -1.82 -28.05
C HIS A 452 8.58 -2.06 -27.28
N CYS A 453 8.70 -2.67 -26.10
CA CYS A 453 7.56 -3.03 -25.28
C CYS A 453 7.23 -1.88 -24.32
N GLU A 454 6.08 -1.25 -24.49
CA GLU A 454 5.55 -0.23 -23.60
C GLU A 454 4.73 -0.87 -22.49
N VAL A 455 5.17 -0.66 -21.24
CA VAL A 455 4.50 -1.15 -20.03
C VAL A 455 4.43 0.02 -19.05
N ALA A 456 3.23 0.35 -18.55
CA ALA A 456 3.00 1.46 -17.62
C ALA A 456 3.62 2.80 -18.10
N GLY A 457 3.40 3.13 -19.38
CA GLY A 457 3.89 4.35 -20.03
C GLY A 457 5.41 4.42 -20.22
N ARG A 458 6.13 3.30 -20.04
CA ARG A 458 7.59 3.22 -20.22
C ARG A 458 7.96 2.19 -21.26
N THR A 459 8.87 2.54 -22.16
CA THR A 459 9.38 1.62 -23.18
C THR A 459 10.58 0.83 -22.67
N TYR A 460 10.53 -0.49 -22.86
CA TYR A 460 11.58 -1.44 -22.56
C TYR A 460 12.09 -2.07 -23.86
N ARG A 461 13.35 -1.78 -24.18
CA ARG A 461 14.01 -2.37 -25.35
C ARG A 461 14.22 -3.86 -25.11
N THR A 462 13.69 -4.67 -26.02
CA THR A 462 13.66 -6.13 -25.90
C THR A 462 14.29 -6.75 -27.13
N GLN A 463 15.36 -7.52 -26.96
CA GLN A 463 16.06 -8.17 -28.07
C GLN A 463 15.71 -9.65 -28.13
N LEU A 464 15.35 -10.12 -29.31
CA LEU A 464 15.13 -11.53 -29.61
C LEU A 464 16.25 -12.02 -30.53
N ALA A 465 16.89 -13.12 -30.14
CA ALA A 465 17.91 -13.80 -30.93
C ALA A 465 17.73 -15.32 -30.86
N PRO A 466 18.29 -16.10 -31.79
CA PRO A 466 18.37 -17.55 -31.63
C PRO A 466 19.10 -17.91 -30.33
N ALA A 467 18.56 -18.87 -29.58
CA ALA A 467 19.20 -19.37 -28.36
C ALA A 467 20.34 -20.34 -28.70
N GLY A 468 21.42 -20.27 -27.92
CA GLY A 468 22.51 -21.25 -27.99
C GLY A 468 22.26 -22.51 -27.16
N ASP A 469 23.09 -23.53 -27.37
CA ASP A 469 23.03 -24.79 -26.62
C ASP A 469 23.28 -24.59 -25.11
N ASP A 470 24.17 -23.67 -24.74
CA ASP A 470 24.45 -23.31 -23.34
C ASP A 470 23.21 -22.76 -22.62
N GLU A 471 22.42 -21.95 -23.32
CA GLU A 471 21.19 -21.37 -22.77
C GLU A 471 20.09 -22.43 -22.64
N ALA A 472 20.03 -23.38 -23.59
CA ALA A 472 19.14 -24.53 -23.50
C ALA A 472 19.53 -25.49 -22.37
N ALA A 473 20.83 -25.66 -22.12
CA ALA A 473 21.38 -26.54 -21.08
C ALA A 473 21.40 -25.90 -19.68
N PHE A 474 21.10 -24.61 -19.55
CA PHE A 474 21.11 -23.88 -18.28
C PHE A 474 20.28 -24.57 -17.19
N GLU A 475 20.87 -24.81 -16.02
CA GLU A 475 20.23 -25.44 -14.86
C GLU A 475 19.38 -24.42 -14.08
N LEU A 476 18.10 -24.73 -13.87
CA LEU A 476 17.11 -23.84 -13.24
C LEU A 476 17.15 -23.81 -11.71
#